data_AF-A0A9X1ZFS0-F1
#
_entry.id   AF-A0A9X1ZFS0-F1
#
_cell.length_a   1.000
_cell.length_b   1.000
_cell.length_c   1.000
_cell.angle_alpha   90.00
_cell.angle_beta   90.00
_cell.angle_gamma   90.00
#
_symmetry.space_group_name_H-M   'P 1'
#
loop_
_entity.id
_entity.type
_entity.pdbx_description
1 polymer ?
#
loop_
_entity_poly.entity_id
_entity_poly.type
_entity_poly.pdbx_seq_one_letter_code
_entity_poly.pdbx_strand_id
1 'polypeptide(L)'
;MDNATGNLLSEKLSCLKGKLITLGLSTASTNIEFPEPFLEEFHGQLTNILKEHDISISEVLARDYTQRYSFHRLGETAVVDIFYNGKSQFTRLMGMKNLSGSEKLMHQVEGLIEEAFN
;
A
#
# COMPACT_ATOMS: atom_id res chain seq x y z
N MET A 1 -55.04 -4.97 10.65
CA MET A 1 -54.24 -5.48 11.78
C MET A 1 -53.12 -6.25 11.13
N ASP A 2 -52.03 -5.55 10.82
CA ASP A 2 -50.91 -6.11 10.06
C ASP A 2 -49.70 -5.18 10.26
N ASN A 3 -49.25 -5.11 11.51
CA ASN A 3 -48.00 -4.45 11.92
C ASN A 3 -46.76 -5.29 11.50
N ALA A 4 -46.78 -5.89 10.31
CA ALA A 4 -45.73 -6.80 9.85
C ALA A 4 -44.55 -6.05 9.21
N THR A 5 -44.83 -4.90 8.57
CA THR A 5 -43.82 -4.14 7.82
C THR A 5 -42.88 -3.33 8.71
N GLY A 6 -43.37 -2.86 9.87
CA GLY A 6 -42.55 -2.12 10.84
C GLY A 6 -41.48 -2.99 11.49
N ASN A 7 -41.77 -4.28 11.69
CA ASN A 7 -40.88 -5.20 12.38
C ASN A 7 -39.67 -5.61 11.51
N LEU A 8 -39.88 -5.81 10.21
CA LEU A 8 -38.81 -6.21 9.29
C LEU A 8 -37.72 -5.12 9.14
N LEU A 9 -38.14 -3.85 9.18
CA LEU A 9 -37.21 -2.72 9.14
C LEU A 9 -36.41 -2.63 10.45
N SER A 10 -37.06 -2.76 11.61
CA SER A 10 -36.34 -2.80 12.89
C SER A 10 -35.37 -3.97 13.01
N GLU A 11 -35.68 -5.14 12.41
CA GLU A 11 -34.77 -6.28 12.36
C GLU A 11 -33.53 -5.97 11.50
N LYS A 12 -33.69 -5.36 10.32
CA LYS A 12 -32.55 -4.98 9.47
C LYS A 12 -31.70 -3.87 10.08
N LEU A 13 -32.32 -2.88 10.73
CA LEU A 13 -31.61 -1.78 11.39
C LEU A 13 -30.89 -2.23 12.67
N SER A 14 -31.42 -3.24 13.37
CA SER A 14 -30.75 -3.84 14.55
C SER A 14 -29.40 -4.46 14.19
N CYS A 15 -29.25 -5.02 12.99
CA CYS A 15 -27.97 -5.56 12.53
C CYS A 15 -26.90 -4.46 12.32
N LEU A 16 -27.31 -3.22 12.08
CA LEU A 16 -26.41 -2.10 11.87
C LEU A 16 -26.13 -1.29 13.15
N LYS A 17 -26.96 -1.45 14.19
CA LYS A 17 -26.79 -0.78 15.49
C LYS A 17 -25.63 -1.43 16.27
N GLY A 18 -24.45 -0.86 16.15
CA GLY A 18 -23.24 -1.32 16.85
C GLY A 18 -22.13 -1.82 15.93
N LYS A 19 -22.34 -1.81 14.61
CA LYS A 19 -21.21 -1.86 13.68
C LYS A 19 -20.54 -0.50 13.70
N LEU A 20 -19.53 -0.37 14.54
CA LEU A 20 -18.52 0.66 14.37
C LEU A 20 -18.05 0.52 12.91
N ILE A 21 -18.42 1.47 12.06
CA ILE A 21 -17.70 1.66 10.81
C ILE A 21 -16.33 2.12 11.29
N THR A 22 -15.44 1.17 11.54
CA THR A 22 -14.04 1.46 11.46
C THR A 22 -13.89 1.96 10.04
N LEU A 23 -13.81 3.27 9.87
CA LEU A 23 -12.91 3.85 8.88
C LEU A 23 -11.54 3.33 9.27
N GLY A 24 -11.33 2.03 9.03
CA GLY A 24 -10.02 1.47 9.02
C GLY A 24 -9.35 2.32 7.98
N LEU A 25 -8.38 3.11 8.43
CA LEU A 25 -7.11 3.07 7.72
C LEU A 25 -6.91 1.59 7.42
N SER A 26 -7.29 1.19 6.22
CA SER A 26 -6.96 -0.09 5.68
C SER A 26 -5.45 0.01 5.61
N THR A 27 -4.77 -0.41 6.69
CA THR A 27 -3.47 -1.04 6.58
C THR A 27 -3.77 -2.21 5.68
N ALA A 28 -3.77 -1.95 4.37
CA ALA A 28 -4.01 -2.92 3.34
C ALA A 28 -3.01 -4.01 3.67
N SER A 29 -3.51 -5.07 4.28
CA SER A 29 -2.74 -6.27 4.52
C SER A 29 -2.73 -6.95 3.16
N THR A 30 -2.09 -6.28 2.20
CA THR A 30 -1.64 -6.91 0.98
C THR A 30 -0.77 -8.04 1.49
N ASN A 31 -1.23 -9.27 1.28
CA ASN A 31 -0.49 -10.47 1.62
C ASN A 31 0.71 -10.52 0.66
N ILE A 32 1.71 -9.68 0.94
CA ILE A 32 2.93 -9.56 0.15
C ILE A 32 3.85 -10.63 0.71
N GLU A 33 4.06 -11.68 -0.07
CA GLU A 33 5.11 -12.65 0.22
C GLU A 33 6.46 -12.01 -0.08
N PHE A 34 7.22 -11.75 0.99
CA PHE A 34 8.59 -11.28 0.90
C PHE A 34 9.53 -12.49 0.84
N PRO A 35 10.36 -12.62 -0.22
CA PRO A 35 11.28 -13.75 -0.33
C PRO A 35 12.41 -13.71 0.70
N GLU A 36 12.72 -12.53 1.24
CA GLU A 36 13.72 -12.35 2.29
C GLU A 36 13.18 -11.45 3.43
N PRO A 37 13.58 -11.70 4.69
CA PRO A 37 13.08 -10.93 5.85
C PRO A 37 13.44 -9.45 5.80
N PHE A 38 14.59 -9.07 5.25
CA PHE A 38 14.98 -7.66 5.14
C PHE A 38 14.01 -6.86 4.25
N LEU A 39 13.32 -7.51 3.31
CA LEU A 39 12.34 -6.87 2.45
C LEU A 39 11.03 -6.57 3.20
N GLU A 40 10.68 -7.41 4.19
CA GLU A 40 9.54 -7.17 5.08
C GLU A 40 9.82 -5.97 5.99
N GLU A 41 11.02 -5.93 6.59
CA GLU A 41 11.46 -4.78 7.39
C GLU A 41 11.49 -3.50 6.56
N PHE A 42 12.02 -3.58 5.34
CA PHE A 42 12.03 -2.48 4.38
C PHE A 42 10.62 -2.01 4.06
N HIS A 43 9.71 -2.92 3.74
CA HIS A 43 8.33 -2.60 3.44
C HIS A 43 7.64 -1.89 4.61
N GLY A 44 7.87 -2.34 5.85
CA GLY A 44 7.35 -1.71 7.04
C GLY A 44 7.84 -0.27 7.22
N GLN A 45 9.15 -0.05 7.08
CA GLN A 45 9.75 1.29 7.17
C GLN A 45 9.24 2.21 6.06
N LEU A 46 9.26 1.73 4.81
CA LEU A 46 8.81 2.49 3.66
C LEU A 46 7.33 2.86 3.78
N THR A 47 6.48 1.92 4.19
CA THR A 47 5.05 2.19 4.43
C THR A 47 4.85 3.28 5.47
N ASN A 48 5.66 3.30 6.54
CA ASN A 48 5.54 4.30 7.58
C ASN A 48 5.90 5.71 7.07
N ILE A 49 7.00 5.84 6.32
CA ILE A 49 7.43 7.11 5.72
C ILE A 49 6.41 7.59 4.69
N LEU A 50 5.96 6.71 3.80
CA LEU A 50 4.99 7.06 2.75
C LEU A 50 3.63 7.48 3.32
N LYS A 51 3.24 6.93 4.47
CA LYS A 51 2.02 7.30 5.18
C LYS A 51 2.01 8.77 5.62
N GLU A 52 3.16 9.34 5.97
CA GLU A 52 3.28 10.77 6.27
C GLU A 52 3.08 11.67 5.04
N HIS A 53 3.22 11.10 3.84
CA HIS A 53 3.08 11.79 2.56
C HIS A 53 1.75 11.51 1.83
N ASP A 54 0.80 10.84 2.49
CA ASP A 54 -0.46 10.35 1.90
C ASP A 54 -0.26 9.40 0.70
N ILE A 55 0.88 8.72 0.66
CA ILE A 55 1.21 7.75 -0.39
C ILE A 55 0.92 6.35 0.15
N SER A 56 0.16 5.57 -0.62
CA SER A 56 -0.16 4.18 -0.28
C SER A 56 0.50 3.23 -1.28
N ILE A 57 0.98 2.09 -0.78
CA ILE A 57 1.47 1.01 -1.63
C ILE A 57 0.26 0.19 -2.08
N SER A 58 -0.04 0.19 -3.37
CA SER A 58 -1.16 -0.56 -3.94
C SER A 58 -0.79 -2.01 -4.23
N GLU A 59 0.43 -2.26 -4.68
CA GLU A 59 0.90 -3.59 -5.07
C GLU A 59 2.41 -3.71 -4.89
N VAL A 60 2.87 -4.90 -4.52
CA VAL A 60 4.30 -5.25 -4.49
C VAL A 60 4.46 -6.59 -5.18
N LEU A 61 5.25 -6.61 -6.25
CA LEU A 61 5.56 -7.83 -7.00
C LEU A 61 7.03 -8.19 -6.76
N ALA A 62 7.25 -9.30 -6.05
CA ALA A 62 8.57 -9.91 -5.93
C ALA A 62 8.94 -10.63 -7.24
N ARG A 63 10.17 -10.41 -7.72
CA ARG A 63 10.81 -11.06 -8.86
C ARG A 63 12.24 -11.44 -8.46
N ASP A 64 12.94 -12.19 -9.30
CA ASP A 64 14.34 -12.52 -9.08
C ASP A 64 15.19 -11.25 -8.86
N TYR A 65 15.69 -11.11 -7.63
CA TYR A 65 16.54 -9.99 -7.19
C TYR A 65 15.92 -8.59 -7.39
N THR A 66 14.59 -8.51 -7.53
CA THR A 66 13.89 -7.25 -7.84
C THR A 66 12.52 -7.23 -7.18
N GLN A 67 12.15 -6.15 -6.51
CA GLN A 67 10.78 -5.88 -6.08
C GLN A 67 10.21 -4.69 -6.85
N ARG A 68 9.10 -4.90 -7.53
CA ARG A 68 8.33 -3.82 -8.15
C ARG A 68 7.29 -3.32 -7.19
N TYR A 69 7.38 -2.05 -6.81
CA TYR A 69 6.41 -1.38 -5.99
C TYR A 69 5.52 -0.50 -6.85
N SER A 70 4.22 -0.63 -6.67
CA SER A 70 3.20 0.24 -7.25
C SER A 70 2.65 1.12 -6.13
N PHE A 71 2.86 2.42 -6.26
CA PHE A 71 2.41 3.45 -5.35
C PHE A 71 1.22 4.20 -5.93
N HIS A 72 0.32 4.63 -5.06
CA HIS A 72 -0.84 5.41 -5.41
C HIS A 72 -1.02 6.58 -4.45
N ARG A 73 -1.34 7.74 -5.01
CA ARG A 73 -1.59 8.97 -4.26
C ARG A 73 -2.66 9.80 -4.98
N LEU A 74 -3.82 9.99 -4.36
CA LEU A 74 -4.90 10.89 -4.84
C LEU A 74 -5.24 10.75 -6.35
N GLY A 75 -5.14 9.54 -6.92
CA GLY A 75 -5.40 9.26 -8.34
C GLY A 75 -4.15 9.29 -9.25
N GLU A 76 -3.00 9.67 -8.72
CA GLU A 76 -1.70 9.48 -9.35
C GLU A 76 -1.14 8.10 -9.01
N THR A 77 -0.44 7.49 -9.97
CA THR A 77 0.22 6.20 -9.79
C THR A 77 1.70 6.35 -10.10
N ALA A 78 2.56 5.72 -9.32
CA ALA A 78 4.00 5.62 -9.59
C ALA A 78 4.46 4.19 -9.42
N VAL A 79 5.31 3.70 -10.31
CA VAL A 79 5.85 2.34 -10.23
C VAL A 79 7.37 2.43 -10.16
N VAL A 80 7.98 1.76 -9.18
CA VAL A 80 9.43 1.75 -8.97
C VAL A 80 9.91 0.32 -8.81
N ASP A 81 10.95 -0.05 -9.56
CA ASP A 81 11.65 -1.31 -9.41
C ASP A 81 12.85 -1.13 -8.50
N ILE A 82 12.91 -1.96 -7.47
CA ILE A 82 13.92 -1.94 -6.42
C ILE A 82 14.75 -3.22 -6.55
N PHE A 83 15.99 -3.08 -6.98
CA PHE A 83 16.92 -4.19 -7.18
C PHE A 83 17.73 -4.41 -5.91
N TYR A 84 17.88 -5.66 -5.53
CA TYR A 84 18.67 -6.06 -4.37
C TYR A 84 19.55 -7.25 -4.71
N ASN A 85 20.61 -7.47 -3.94
CA ASN A 85 21.50 -8.61 -4.11
C ASN A 85 21.22 -9.70 -3.06
N GLY A 86 21.79 -10.89 -3.24
CA GLY A 86 21.70 -11.98 -2.25
C GLY A 86 22.49 -11.73 -0.95
N LYS A 87 22.98 -10.50 -0.73
CA LYS A 87 23.51 -10.03 0.56
C LYS A 87 22.52 -9.08 1.26
N SER A 88 21.26 -9.06 0.80
CA SER A 88 20.19 -8.24 1.35
C SER A 88 20.51 -6.74 1.29
N GLN A 89 21.19 -6.29 0.22
CA GLN A 89 21.52 -4.89 -0.02
C GLN A 89 20.78 -4.36 -1.25
N PHE A 90 20.17 -3.20 -1.13
CA PHE A 90 19.63 -2.46 -2.27
C PHE A 90 20.77 -1.97 -3.16
N THR A 91 20.64 -2.24 -4.46
CA THR A 91 21.68 -1.95 -5.46
C THR A 91 21.25 -0.88 -6.44
N ARG A 92 19.97 -0.83 -6.79
CA ARG A 92 19.44 0.11 -7.77
C ARG A 92 17.97 0.37 -7.56
N LEU A 93 17.58 1.62 -7.76
CA LEU A 93 16.18 2.04 -7.87
C LEU A 93 15.93 2.47 -9.31
N MET A 94 14.80 2.07 -9.87
CA MET A 94 14.43 2.40 -11.23
C MET A 94 12.94 2.71 -11.32
N GLY A 95 12.60 4.00 -11.39
CA GLY A 95 11.26 4.46 -11.72
C GLY A 95 10.81 4.00 -13.11
N MET A 96 9.69 3.30 -13.16
CA MET A 96 9.06 2.83 -14.39
C MET A 96 8.17 3.92 -14.98
N LYS A 97 8.78 4.91 -15.65
CA LYS A 97 8.07 6.05 -16.29
C LYS A 97 6.89 5.63 -17.18
N ASN A 98 6.99 4.49 -17.86
CA ASN A 98 5.94 3.98 -18.74
C ASN A 98 4.69 3.48 -18.00
N LEU A 99 4.81 3.16 -16.70
CA LEU A 99 3.72 2.68 -15.84
C LEU A 99 3.31 3.73 -14.79
N SER A 100 4.12 4.76 -14.61
CA SER A 100 3.84 5.88 -13.72
C SER A 100 2.94 6.90 -14.43
N GLY A 101 1.83 7.28 -13.79
CA GLY A 101 0.97 8.37 -14.25
C GLY A 101 1.51 9.76 -13.90
N SER A 102 2.52 9.86 -13.02
CA SER A 102 3.11 11.13 -12.60
C SER A 102 4.61 11.02 -12.33
N GLU A 103 5.42 11.77 -13.08
CA GLU A 103 6.86 11.88 -12.84
C GLU A 103 7.18 12.55 -11.50
N LYS A 104 6.32 13.49 -11.07
CA LYS A 104 6.50 14.19 -9.78
C LYS A 104 6.35 13.23 -8.60
N LEU A 105 5.33 12.38 -8.62
CA LEU A 105 5.13 11.36 -7.59
C LEU A 105 6.27 10.35 -7.60
N MET A 106 6.73 9.94 -8.79
CA MET A 106 7.83 9.00 -8.93
C MET A 106 9.12 9.54 -8.30
N HIS A 107 9.54 10.75 -8.66
CA HIS A 107 10.74 11.37 -8.07
C HIS A 107 10.61 11.61 -6.57
N GLN A 108 9.42 11.95 -6.10
CA GLN A 108 9.16 12.07 -4.66
C GLN A 108 9.35 10.73 -3.96
N VAL A 109 8.77 9.65 -4.48
CA VAL A 109 8.91 8.31 -3.90
C VAL A 109 10.36 7.82 -3.97
N GLU A 110 11.06 8.04 -5.09
CA GLU A 110 12.50 7.72 -5.21
C GLU A 110 13.31 8.43 -4.12
N GLY A 111 13.10 9.73 -3.90
CA GLY A 111 13.79 10.47 -2.85
C GLY A 111 13.46 9.98 -1.43
N LEU A 112 12.20 9.61 -1.17
CA LEU A 112 11.81 9.06 0.13
C LEU A 112 12.40 7.68 0.38
N ILE A 113 12.50 6.86 -0.66
CA ILE A 113 13.19 5.57 -0.60
C ILE A 113 14.66 5.84 -0.30
N GLU A 114 15.35 6.71 -1.03
CA GLU A 114 16.77 7.04 -0.78
C GLU A 114 17.02 7.58 0.63
N GLU A 115 16.15 8.45 1.16
CA GLU A 115 16.23 8.96 2.53
C GLU A 115 16.05 7.85 3.58
N ALA A 116 15.22 6.84 3.30
CA ALA A 116 15.06 5.70 4.18
C ALA A 116 16.30 4.78 4.25
N PHE A 117 17.21 4.83 3.26
CA PHE A 117 18.41 3.98 3.19
C PHE A 117 19.73 4.67 3.56
N ASN A 118 19.71 5.97 3.85
CA ASN A 118 20.91 6.74 4.17
C ASN A 118 21.09 6.95 5.67
#